data_AF-A0A4Q2YPF7-F1
#
_entry.id   AF-A0A4Q2YPF7-F1
#
_cell.length_a   1.000
_cell.length_b   1.000
_cell.length_c   1.000
_cell.angle_alpha   90.00
_cell.angle_beta   90.00
_cell.angle_gamma   90.00
#
_symmetry.space_group_name_H-M   'P 1'
#
loop_
_entity.id
_entity.type
_entity.pdbx_description
1 polymer ?
#
loop_
_entity_poly.entity_id
_entity_poly.type
_entity_poly.pdbx_seq_one_letter_code
_entity_poly.pdbx_strand_id
1 'polypeptide(L)'
;HMLESFAKHSAMDINVEAKGDLHIDQHHTMEDVGIVLGQAFREAVGGYSSVIRFGHAYVPMDETLVRASVDLCNRPYLIWKVTFTRDKVGVVDTELFKEFFHAFAMNAGVCLHLELLYGENSHHIAEASFKSLARALRTAAVVDDRLKGQVASTKGSL
;
A
#
# COMPACT_ATOMS: atom_id res chain seq x y z
N HIS A 1 14.26 -3.63 -1.63
CA HIS A 1 13.59 -3.69 -2.94
C HIS A 1 12.15 -3.18 -2.92
N MET A 2 11.13 -3.94 -2.46
CA MET A 2 9.72 -3.53 -2.58
C MET A 2 9.42 -2.14 -1.99
N LEU A 3 9.95 -1.82 -0.80
CA LEU A 3 9.79 -0.51 -0.16
C LEU A 3 10.51 0.64 -0.89
N GLU A 4 11.68 0.38 -1.48
CA GLU A 4 12.41 1.38 -2.29
C GLU A 4 11.62 1.71 -3.56
N SER A 5 11.07 0.68 -4.21
CA SER A 5 10.19 0.82 -5.37
C SER A 5 8.92 1.60 -5.00
N PHE A 6 8.30 1.27 -3.85
CA PHE A 6 7.17 2.00 -3.32
C PHE A 6 7.49 3.48 -3.11
N ALA A 7 8.57 3.80 -2.38
CA ALA A 7 9.02 5.18 -2.13
C ALA A 7 9.21 5.96 -3.43
N LYS A 8 9.92 5.36 -4.40
CA LYS A 8 10.19 5.99 -5.69
C LYS A 8 8.92 6.32 -6.47
N HIS A 9 7.94 5.42 -6.45
CA HIS A 9 6.71 5.58 -7.24
C HIS A 9 5.60 6.37 -6.53
N SER A 10 5.61 6.40 -5.20
CA SER A 10 4.75 7.28 -4.40
C SER A 10 5.28 8.71 -4.37
N ALA A 11 6.57 8.91 -4.67
CA ALA A 11 7.31 10.15 -4.47
C ALA A 11 7.35 10.58 -2.99
N MET A 12 7.37 9.60 -2.09
CA MET A 12 7.55 9.80 -0.65
C MET A 12 8.99 9.45 -0.28
N ASP A 13 9.60 10.25 0.57
CA ASP A 13 10.85 9.89 1.22
C ASP A 13 10.55 8.92 2.35
N ILE A 14 11.09 7.72 2.27
CA ILE A 14 10.85 6.63 3.23
C ILE A 14 12.21 6.18 3.77
N ASN A 15 12.38 6.31 5.08
CA ASN A 15 13.49 5.73 5.81
C ASN A 15 12.93 4.71 6.81
N VAL A 16 13.35 3.45 6.69
CA VAL A 16 12.86 2.34 7.51
C VAL A 16 14.05 1.55 8.02
N GLU A 17 14.06 1.29 9.31
CA GLU A 17 14.99 0.39 9.98
C GLU A 17 14.17 -0.63 10.79
N ALA A 18 14.54 -1.91 10.69
CA ALA A 18 13.87 -2.98 11.42
C ALA A 18 14.89 -4.01 11.89
N LYS A 19 14.74 -4.45 13.14
CA LYS A 19 15.48 -5.56 13.73
C LYS A 19 14.48 -6.53 14.35
N GLY A 20 14.12 -7.56 13.60
CA GLY A 20 13.20 -8.60 14.05
C GLY A 20 13.86 -9.96 14.26
N ASP A 21 13.03 -10.93 14.59
CA ASP A 21 13.35 -12.31 14.93
C ASP A 21 13.47 -13.22 13.71
N LEU A 22 14.30 -12.81 12.72
CA LEU A 22 14.48 -13.50 11.43
C LEU A 22 14.98 -14.95 11.50
N HIS A 23 15.36 -15.42 12.69
CA HIS A 23 15.72 -16.81 12.97
C HIS A 23 14.50 -17.72 13.14
N ILE A 24 13.33 -17.14 13.41
CA ILE A 24 12.03 -17.81 13.38
C ILE A 24 11.53 -17.81 11.93
N ASP A 25 11.16 -16.64 11.41
CA ASP A 25 10.78 -16.39 10.02
C ASP A 25 10.78 -14.87 9.70
N GLN A 26 10.22 -14.47 8.55
CA GLN A 26 10.09 -13.06 8.16
C GLN A 26 8.77 -12.41 8.61
N HIS A 27 7.86 -13.16 9.22
CA HIS A 27 6.47 -12.76 9.43
C HIS A 27 6.35 -11.51 10.30
N HIS A 28 6.82 -11.58 11.55
CA HIS A 28 6.71 -10.45 12.49
C HIS A 28 7.42 -9.21 11.95
N THR A 29 8.59 -9.38 11.35
CA THR A 29 9.35 -8.25 10.79
C THR A 29 8.58 -7.57 9.65
N MET A 30 7.96 -8.33 8.74
CA MET A 30 7.21 -7.74 7.62
C MET A 30 5.89 -7.11 8.08
N GLU A 31 5.18 -7.77 9.00
CA GLU A 31 3.95 -7.22 9.58
C GLU A 31 4.22 -5.90 10.30
N ASP A 32 5.19 -5.88 11.22
CA ASP A 32 5.53 -4.69 12.02
C ASP A 32 5.97 -3.52 11.16
N VAL A 33 6.72 -3.78 10.08
CA VAL A 33 7.08 -2.74 9.11
C VAL A 33 5.84 -2.22 8.39
N GLY A 34 4.88 -3.09 8.04
CA GLY A 34 3.58 -2.69 7.48
C GLY A 34 2.76 -1.82 8.45
N ILE A 35 2.74 -2.19 9.74
CA ILE A 35 2.08 -1.43 10.82
C ILE A 35 2.67 -0.02 10.90
N VAL A 36 3.98 0.09 11.12
CA VAL A 36 4.65 1.38 11.35
C VAL A 36 4.58 2.27 10.10
N LEU A 37 4.73 1.70 8.90
CA LEU A 37 4.61 2.46 7.67
C LEU A 37 3.19 2.99 7.46
N GLY A 38 2.16 2.21 7.80
CA GLY A 38 0.76 2.65 7.75
C GLY A 38 0.49 3.82 8.70
N GLN A 39 0.98 3.72 9.94
CA GLN A 39 0.86 4.80 10.94
C GLN A 39 1.57 6.07 10.47
N ALA A 40 2.83 5.95 10.03
CA ALA A 40 3.62 7.08 9.53
C ALA A 40 2.96 7.75 8.32
N PHE A 41 2.39 6.97 7.40
CA PHE A 41 1.64 7.52 6.26
C PHE A 41 0.41 8.32 6.72
N ARG A 42 -0.39 7.77 7.64
CA ARG A 42 -1.59 8.45 8.16
C ARG A 42 -1.24 9.78 8.85
N GLU A 43 -0.19 9.77 9.65
CA GLU A 43 0.33 10.96 10.32
C GLU A 43 0.81 12.01 9.31
N ALA A 44 1.58 11.60 8.30
CA ALA A 44 2.12 12.49 7.27
C ALA A 44 1.02 13.16 6.43
N VAL A 45 -0.11 12.49 6.19
CA VAL A 45 -1.24 13.04 5.41
C VAL A 45 -2.22 13.83 6.31
N GLY A 46 -1.94 13.99 7.60
CA GLY A 46 -2.71 14.88 8.49
C GLY A 46 -4.18 14.47 8.66
N GLY A 47 -4.45 13.15 8.73
CA GLY A 47 -5.81 12.64 8.95
C GLY A 47 -6.77 12.81 7.77
N TYR A 48 -6.24 12.95 6.54
CA TYR A 48 -7.00 12.94 5.27
C TYR A 48 -7.89 14.15 5.02
N SER A 49 -7.58 15.26 5.69
CA SER A 49 -8.21 16.56 5.45
C SER A 49 -7.70 17.17 4.14
N SER A 50 -8.58 17.75 3.32
CA SER A 50 -8.20 18.51 2.12
C SER A 50 -7.42 17.76 1.05
N VAL A 51 -7.42 16.43 1.05
CA VAL A 51 -6.78 15.63 -0.02
C VAL A 51 -7.81 15.16 -1.05
N ILE A 52 -7.34 14.77 -2.23
CA ILE A 52 -8.17 14.17 -3.29
C ILE A 52 -8.95 12.94 -2.78
N ARG A 53 -8.45 12.28 -1.72
CA ARG A 53 -9.05 11.16 -0.97
C ARG A 53 -9.06 9.84 -1.74
N PHE A 54 -9.43 9.86 -3.02
CA PHE A 54 -9.49 8.67 -3.85
C PHE A 54 -8.30 8.59 -4.79
N GLY A 55 -7.76 7.39 -4.97
CA GLY A 55 -6.70 7.14 -5.92
C GLY A 55 -6.83 5.75 -6.52
N HIS A 56 -6.35 5.59 -7.74
CA HIS A 56 -6.21 4.27 -8.33
C HIS A 56 -5.02 4.27 -9.30
N ALA A 57 -4.47 3.09 -9.55
CA ALA A 57 -3.44 2.92 -10.54
C ALA A 57 -3.46 1.51 -11.10
N TYR A 58 -3.20 1.40 -12.40
CA TYR A 58 -2.85 0.15 -13.07
C TYR A 58 -1.35 0.20 -13.34
N VAL A 59 -0.63 -0.82 -12.90
CA VAL A 59 0.82 -0.88 -13.09
C VAL A 59 1.22 -2.22 -13.69
N PRO A 60 1.82 -2.21 -14.89
CA PRO A 60 2.43 -3.39 -15.45
C PRO A 60 3.82 -3.65 -14.87
N MET A 61 4.22 -4.91 -14.89
CA MET A 61 5.60 -5.38 -14.78
C MET A 61 5.74 -6.54 -15.75
N ASP A 62 6.32 -6.29 -16.92
CA ASP A 62 6.39 -7.22 -18.05
C ASP A 62 5.03 -7.87 -18.35
N GLU A 63 4.87 -9.18 -18.13
CA GLU A 63 3.63 -9.93 -18.38
C GLU A 63 2.54 -9.72 -17.33
N THR A 64 2.88 -9.07 -16.21
CA THR A 64 1.99 -8.87 -15.08
C THR A 64 1.29 -7.50 -15.15
N LEU A 65 0.02 -7.45 -14.77
CA LEU A 65 -0.73 -6.21 -14.54
C LEU A 65 -1.49 -6.27 -13.20
N VAL A 66 -1.23 -5.29 -12.34
CA VAL A 66 -1.92 -5.14 -11.04
C VAL A 66 -2.65 -3.80 -10.97
N ARG A 67 -3.84 -3.81 -10.35
CA ARG A 67 -4.62 -2.62 -10.02
C ARG A 67 -4.65 -2.40 -8.51
N ALA A 68 -4.42 -1.15 -8.11
CA ALA A 68 -4.76 -0.65 -6.79
C ALA A 68 -5.89 0.39 -6.89
N SER A 69 -6.83 0.36 -5.94
CA SER A 69 -7.81 1.41 -5.70
C SER A 69 -7.86 1.69 -4.21
N VAL A 70 -7.75 2.96 -3.82
CA VAL A 70 -7.64 3.39 -2.42
C VAL A 70 -8.63 4.52 -2.10
N ASP A 71 -9.24 4.44 -0.93
CA ASP A 71 -10.04 5.49 -0.29
C ASP A 71 -9.42 5.83 1.08
N LEU A 72 -8.90 7.05 1.22
CA LEU A 72 -8.35 7.60 2.46
C LEU A 72 -9.50 8.02 3.39
N CYS A 73 -9.99 7.09 4.21
CA CYS A 73 -11.34 7.24 4.78
C CYS A 73 -11.55 6.87 6.24
N ASN A 74 -10.49 6.56 6.98
CA ASN A 74 -10.54 6.07 8.37
C ASN A 74 -11.44 4.85 8.58
N ARG A 75 -11.71 4.09 7.50
CA ARG A 75 -12.41 2.79 7.53
C ARG A 75 -11.44 1.75 6.97
N PRO A 76 -10.59 1.18 7.83
CA PRO A 76 -9.58 0.24 7.39
C PRO A 76 -10.23 -1.00 6.77
N TYR A 77 -9.83 -1.34 5.55
CA TYR A 77 -10.29 -2.55 4.88
C TYR A 77 -9.29 -2.97 3.79
N LEU A 78 -9.15 -4.28 3.58
CA LEU A 78 -8.35 -4.84 2.49
C LEU A 78 -9.19 -5.83 1.67
N ILE A 79 -9.32 -5.56 0.37
CA ILE A 79 -9.61 -6.60 -0.61
C ILE A 79 -8.31 -7.02 -1.28
N TRP A 80 -7.94 -8.28 -1.08
CA TRP A 80 -6.77 -8.89 -1.66
C TRP A 80 -7.20 -9.94 -2.71
N LYS A 81 -7.05 -9.59 -3.98
CA LYS A 81 -7.25 -10.48 -5.13
C LYS A 81 -5.94 -10.65 -5.91
N VAL A 82 -4.88 -10.99 -5.19
CA VAL A 82 -3.58 -11.26 -5.79
C VAL A 82 -3.21 -12.70 -5.46
N THR A 83 -2.91 -13.47 -6.49
CA THR A 83 -2.51 -14.87 -6.38
C THR A 83 -1.08 -15.00 -6.87
N PHE A 84 -0.24 -15.68 -6.11
CA PHE A 84 1.12 -16.00 -6.50
C PHE A 84 1.20 -17.41 -7.08
N THR A 85 2.14 -17.62 -8.00
CA THR A 85 2.38 -18.93 -8.63
C THR A 85 3.46 -19.75 -7.93
N ARG A 86 4.15 -19.15 -6.95
CA ARG A 86 5.24 -19.73 -6.17
C ARG A 86 5.04 -19.40 -4.70
N ASP A 87 5.47 -20.30 -3.83
CA ASP A 87 5.38 -20.09 -2.38
C ASP A 87 6.33 -18.99 -1.90
N LYS A 88 7.46 -18.78 -2.59
CA LYS A 88 8.50 -17.81 -2.20
C LYS A 88 8.93 -16.87 -3.33
N VAL A 89 9.35 -15.67 -2.94
CA VAL A 89 10.16 -14.73 -3.75
C VAL A 89 11.47 -14.47 -3.02
N GLY A 90 12.54 -15.12 -3.46
CA GLY A 90 13.80 -15.14 -2.72
C GLY A 90 13.62 -15.90 -1.40
N VAL A 91 13.82 -15.21 -0.28
CA VAL A 91 13.63 -15.78 1.07
C VAL A 91 12.25 -15.50 1.67
N VAL A 92 11.45 -14.62 1.05
CA VAL A 92 10.16 -14.17 1.57
C VAL A 92 9.04 -15.10 1.11
N ASP A 93 8.27 -15.62 2.05
CA ASP A 93 7.02 -16.34 1.78
C ASP A 93 5.97 -15.39 1.19
N THR A 94 5.34 -15.82 0.09
CA THR A 94 4.45 -14.95 -0.70
C THR A 94 3.17 -14.57 0.02
N GLU A 95 2.75 -15.35 1.02
CA GLU A 95 1.65 -14.97 1.91
C GLU A 95 1.95 -13.69 2.70
N LEU A 96 3.22 -13.42 3.03
CA LEU A 96 3.62 -12.25 3.82
C LEU A 96 3.41 -10.94 3.07
N PHE A 97 3.30 -10.96 1.73
CA PHE A 97 2.90 -9.78 1.00
C PHE A 97 1.49 -9.35 1.39
N LYS A 98 0.53 -10.29 1.46
CA LYS A 98 -0.83 -9.98 1.90
C LYS A 98 -0.83 -9.43 3.32
N GLU A 99 -0.08 -10.04 4.23
CA GLU A 99 0.00 -9.60 5.63
C GLU A 99 0.60 -8.18 5.75
N PHE A 100 1.63 -7.85 4.97
CA PHE A 100 2.15 -6.49 4.88
C PHE A 100 1.08 -5.49 4.40
N PHE A 101 0.36 -5.79 3.31
CA PHE A 101 -0.68 -4.89 2.79
C PHE A 101 -1.87 -4.77 3.74
N HIS A 102 -2.19 -5.84 4.46
CA HIS A 102 -3.22 -5.85 5.49
C HIS A 102 -2.81 -4.94 6.64
N ALA A 103 -1.64 -5.17 7.22
CA ALA A 103 -1.06 -4.34 8.28
C ALA A 103 -1.01 -2.85 7.88
N PHE A 104 -0.51 -2.55 6.68
CA PHE A 104 -0.50 -1.19 6.15
C PHE A 104 -1.91 -0.59 6.05
N ALA A 105 -2.86 -1.28 5.41
CA ALA A 105 -4.21 -0.75 5.20
C ALA A 105 -4.94 -0.51 6.53
N MET A 106 -4.78 -1.43 7.48
CA MET A 106 -5.38 -1.33 8.81
C MET A 106 -4.86 -0.10 9.57
N ASN A 107 -3.54 0.09 9.56
CA ASN A 107 -2.89 1.12 10.36
C ASN A 107 -2.87 2.49 9.69
N ALA A 108 -2.89 2.53 8.36
CA ALA A 108 -3.17 3.75 7.61
C ALA A 108 -4.64 4.18 7.76
N GLY A 109 -5.57 3.28 8.07
CA GLY A 109 -6.99 3.62 8.10
C GLY A 109 -7.56 3.86 6.71
N VAL A 110 -7.10 3.08 5.72
CA VAL A 110 -7.54 3.20 4.33
C VAL A 110 -8.35 1.98 3.91
N CYS A 111 -9.31 2.19 3.01
CA CYS A 111 -9.92 1.10 2.28
C CYS A 111 -9.08 0.84 1.03
N LEU A 112 -8.43 -0.32 0.96
CA LEU A 112 -7.55 -0.72 -0.12
C LEU A 112 -8.12 -1.93 -0.86
N HIS A 113 -8.26 -1.81 -2.17
CA HIS A 113 -8.51 -2.93 -3.07
C HIS A 113 -7.28 -3.14 -3.95
N LEU A 114 -6.72 -4.34 -3.90
CA LEU A 114 -5.58 -4.76 -4.71
C LEU A 114 -5.95 -6.00 -5.51
N GLU A 115 -5.78 -5.96 -6.82
CA GLU A 115 -6.17 -7.03 -7.74
C GLU A 115 -5.11 -7.27 -8.80
N LEU A 116 -4.66 -8.52 -8.90
CA LEU A 116 -3.89 -9.02 -10.02
C LEU A 116 -4.85 -9.31 -11.16
N LEU A 117 -4.72 -8.59 -12.27
CA LEU A 117 -5.56 -8.82 -13.45
C LEU A 117 -5.04 -10.04 -14.23
N TYR A 118 -3.73 -10.14 -14.36
CA TYR A 118 -3.00 -11.25 -14.97
C TYR A 118 -1.52 -11.12 -14.64
N GLY A 119 -0.77 -12.22 -14.70
CA GLY A 119 0.66 -12.28 -14.42
C GLY A 119 1.08 -13.69 -14.01
N GLU A 120 2.37 -14.01 -14.20
CA GLU A 120 2.88 -15.35 -13.94
C GLU A 120 4.09 -15.34 -13.00
N ASN A 121 4.94 -14.32 -13.11
CA ASN A 121 6.15 -14.22 -12.31
C ASN A 121 5.84 -13.61 -10.93
N SER A 122 6.03 -14.38 -9.85
CA SER A 122 5.77 -13.92 -8.48
C SER A 122 6.52 -12.65 -8.09
N HIS A 123 7.74 -12.41 -8.63
CA HIS A 123 8.45 -11.16 -8.40
C HIS A 123 7.73 -9.99 -9.07
N HIS A 124 7.31 -10.15 -10.33
CA HIS A 124 6.59 -9.11 -11.08
C HIS A 124 5.25 -8.79 -10.42
N ILE A 125 4.53 -9.81 -9.94
CA ILE A 125 3.28 -9.68 -9.16
C ILE A 125 3.51 -8.88 -7.88
N ALA A 126 4.52 -9.22 -7.08
CA ALA A 126 4.85 -8.48 -5.88
C ALA A 126 5.22 -7.03 -6.20
N GLU A 127 6.12 -6.81 -7.15
CA GLU A 127 6.58 -5.46 -7.47
C GLU A 127 5.47 -4.57 -8.05
N ALA A 128 4.64 -5.09 -8.96
CA ALA A 128 3.49 -4.38 -9.50
C ALA A 128 2.45 -4.05 -8.40
N SER A 129 2.29 -4.92 -7.40
CA SER A 129 1.44 -4.70 -6.23
C SER A 129 1.89 -3.50 -5.41
N PHE A 130 3.19 -3.39 -5.09
CA PHE A 130 3.72 -2.23 -4.38
C PHE A 130 3.64 -0.95 -5.23
N LYS A 131 4.02 -1.02 -6.50
CA LYS A 131 3.99 0.15 -7.40
C LYS A 131 2.58 0.69 -7.64
N SER A 132 1.59 -0.19 -7.77
CA SER A 132 0.20 0.22 -7.97
C SER A 132 -0.34 0.94 -6.74
N LEU A 133 -0.12 0.42 -5.53
CA LEU A 133 -0.48 1.13 -4.30
C LEU A 133 0.24 2.48 -4.21
N ALA A 134 1.55 2.50 -4.47
CA ALA A 134 2.36 3.71 -4.41
C ALA A 134 1.81 4.84 -5.30
N ARG A 135 1.47 4.53 -6.55
CA ARG A 135 0.89 5.50 -7.49
C ARG A 135 -0.54 5.89 -7.12
N ALA A 136 -1.34 4.96 -6.61
CA ALA A 136 -2.69 5.26 -6.14
C ALA A 136 -2.64 6.24 -4.96
N LEU A 137 -1.78 6.00 -3.96
CA LEU A 137 -1.58 6.88 -2.81
C LEU A 137 -1.02 8.25 -3.23
N ARG A 138 -0.06 8.29 -4.18
CA ARG A 138 0.46 9.54 -4.72
C ARG A 138 -0.65 10.45 -5.25
N THR A 139 -1.70 9.87 -5.84
CA THR A 139 -2.84 10.65 -6.31
C THR A 139 -3.78 10.99 -5.15
N ALA A 140 -4.14 10.00 -4.33
CA ALA A 140 -5.12 10.16 -3.26
C ALA A 140 -4.69 11.17 -2.18
N ALA A 141 -3.39 11.25 -1.90
CA ALA A 141 -2.82 12.10 -0.85
C ALA A 141 -2.46 13.52 -1.31
N VAL A 142 -2.66 13.87 -2.59
CA VAL A 142 -2.45 15.24 -3.07
C VAL A 142 -3.48 16.17 -2.44
N VAL A 143 -3.03 17.33 -1.98
CA VAL A 143 -3.90 18.41 -1.50
C VAL A 143 -4.76 18.91 -2.66
N ASP A 144 -6.07 18.97 -2.45
CA ASP A 144 -7.03 19.53 -3.40
C ASP A 144 -7.44 20.94 -2.97
N ASP A 145 -6.84 21.95 -3.61
CA ASP A 145 -7.11 23.36 -3.34
C ASP A 145 -8.58 23.75 -3.52
N ARG A 146 -9.35 22.98 -4.29
CA ARG A 146 -10.79 23.21 -4.50
C ARG A 146 -11.60 22.93 -3.23
N LEU A 147 -11.09 22.09 -2.33
CA LEU A 147 -11.71 21.78 -1.04
C LEU A 147 -11.53 22.91 -0.03
N LYS A 148 -10.59 23.84 -0.23
CA LYS A 148 -10.37 25.02 0.64
C LYS A 148 -10.28 24.65 2.14
N GLY A 149 -9.54 23.61 2.49
CA GLY A 149 -9.41 23.16 3.88
C GLY A 149 -10.49 22.17 4.34
N GLN A 150 -11.50 21.88 3.52
CA GLN A 150 -12.60 20.99 3.88
C GLN A 150 -12.26 19.52 3.62
N VAL A 151 -12.98 18.66 4.32
CA VAL A 151 -12.90 17.21 4.14
C VAL A 151 -13.75 16.82 2.92
N ALA A 152 -13.22 15.95 2.07
CA ALA A 152 -13.95 15.36 0.94
C ALA A 152 -14.98 14.30 1.40
N SER A 153 -15.91 14.66 2.28
CA SER A 153 -16.90 13.77 2.89
C SER A 153 -18.24 14.50 3.09
N THR A 154 -19.33 13.88 2.66
CA THR A 154 -20.69 14.40 2.90
C THR A 154 -21.10 14.39 4.37
N LYS A 155 -20.39 13.63 5.22
CA LYS A 155 -20.62 13.60 6.68
C LYS A 155 -19.96 14.78 7.41
N GLY A 156 -19.12 15.56 6.72
CA GLY A 156 -18.34 16.64 7.33
C GLY A 156 -17.11 16.17 8.12
N SER A 157 -16.89 14.86 8.25
CA SER A 157 -15.74 14.25 8.91
C SER A 157 -15.32 12.95 8.23
N LEU A 158 -14.10 12.48 8.55
CA LEU A 158 -13.54 11.19 8.18
C LEU A 158 -13.15 10.41 9.43
#